data_AF-A0A2K3K8R6-F1
#
_entry.id   AF-A0A2K3K8R6-F1
#
_cell.length_a   1.000
_cell.length_b   1.000
_cell.length_c   1.000
_cell.angle_alpha   90.00
_cell.angle_beta   90.00
_cell.angle_gamma   90.00
#
_symmetry.space_group_name_H-M   'P 1'
#
loop_
_entity.id
_entity.type
_entity.pdbx_description
1 polymer ?
#
loop_
_entity_poly.entity_id
_entity_poly.type
_entity_poly.pdbx_seq_one_letter_code
_entity_poly.pdbx_strand_id
1 'polypeptide(L)'
;MGSVISASQTAFVKGRQILDGILIANEVVDEARKSKKELLLFKVDFEKAYDSVDWGYLDVVMVRMSFPTLWRKWIKECMCTATASVLVNGSPTDEFPLERGLRQ
;
A
#
# COMPACT_ATOMS: atom_id res chain seq x y z
N MET A 1 -11.98 16.08 -8.12
CA MET A 1 -11.13 14.94 -7.75
C MET A 1 -11.91 13.67 -8.07
N GLY A 2 -11.42 12.84 -8.98
CA GLY A 2 -11.99 11.51 -9.18
C GLY A 2 -11.80 10.64 -7.92
N SER A 3 -12.57 9.56 -7.80
CA SER A 3 -12.32 8.57 -6.74
C SER A 3 -10.99 7.87 -7.02
N VAL A 4 -9.99 8.06 -6.15
CA VAL A 4 -8.71 7.33 -6.20
C VAL A 4 -8.84 5.92 -5.62
N ILE A 5 -9.95 5.63 -4.93
CA ILE A 5 -10.22 4.35 -4.29
C ILE A 5 -11.17 3.53 -5.18
N SER A 6 -10.72 2.37 -5.64
CA SER A 6 -11.54 1.40 -6.38
C SER A 6 -12.66 0.86 -5.49
N ALA A 7 -13.81 0.50 -6.05
CA ALA A 7 -14.87 -0.21 -5.33
C ALA A 7 -14.41 -1.55 -4.74
N SER A 8 -13.43 -2.20 -5.38
CA SER A 8 -12.86 -3.48 -4.93
C SER A 8 -11.80 -3.38 -3.84
N GLN A 9 -11.38 -2.17 -3.44
CA GLN A 9 -10.39 -1.98 -2.38
C GLN A 9 -11.05 -2.03 -1.00
N THR A 10 -10.85 -3.10 -0.24
CA THR A 10 -11.56 -3.31 1.03
C THR A 10 -10.74 -2.96 2.28
N ALA A 11 -9.41 -3.01 2.19
CA ALA A 11 -8.51 -2.74 3.31
C ALA A 11 -8.26 -1.23 3.50
N PHE A 12 -8.13 -0.81 4.77
CA PHE A 12 -7.79 0.56 5.19
C PHE A 12 -8.73 1.68 4.68
N VAL A 13 -9.98 1.34 4.33
CA VAL A 13 -11.00 2.32 3.91
C VAL A 13 -12.12 2.34 4.94
N LYS A 14 -12.43 3.53 5.49
CA LYS A 14 -13.52 3.71 6.45
C LYS A 14 -14.84 3.22 5.85
N GLY A 15 -15.54 2.37 6.60
CA GLY A 15 -16.83 1.83 6.18
C GLY A 15 -16.76 0.61 5.24
N ARG A 16 -15.57 0.06 4.99
CA ARG A 16 -15.38 -1.22 4.29
C ARG A 16 -14.79 -2.26 5.22
N GLN A 17 -15.17 -3.52 5.06
CA GLN A 17 -14.62 -4.61 5.86
C GLN A 17 -13.68 -5.47 5.02
N ILE A 18 -12.59 -5.94 5.64
CA ILE A 18 -11.65 -6.84 4.96
C ILE A 18 -12.32 -8.14 4.50
N LEU A 19 -13.35 -8.58 5.24
CA LEU A 19 -14.13 -9.77 4.94
C LEU A 19 -14.96 -9.64 3.64
N ASP A 20 -15.30 -8.41 3.21
CA ASP A 20 -16.06 -8.19 1.98
C ASP A 20 -15.29 -8.73 0.76
N GLY A 21 -13.98 -8.54 0.73
CA GLY A 21 -13.14 -9.03 -0.36
C GLY A 21 -13.04 -10.56 -0.38
N ILE A 22 -13.03 -11.17 0.81
CA ILE A 22 -13.03 -12.64 0.96
C ILE A 22 -14.36 -13.22 0.49
N LEU A 23 -15.48 -12.58 0.84
CA LEU A 23 -16.81 -12.99 0.42
C LEU A 23 -16.94 -12.98 -1.10
N ILE A 24 -16.58 -11.86 -1.74
CA ILE A 24 -16.63 -11.72 -3.21
C ILE A 24 -15.78 -12.81 -3.90
N ALA A 25 -14.57 -13.06 -3.41
CA ALA A 25 -13.71 -14.10 -3.98
C ALA A 25 -14.35 -15.50 -3.87
N ASN A 26 -14.97 -15.82 -2.73
CA ASN A 26 -15.67 -17.09 -2.53
C ASN A 26 -16.87 -17.25 -3.47
N GLU A 27 -17.67 -16.20 -3.68
CA GLU A 27 -18.80 -16.22 -4.61
C GLU A 27 -18.36 -16.47 -6.06
N VAL A 28 -17.27 -15.82 -6.50
CA VAL A 28 -16.69 -16.04 -7.83
C VAL A 28 -16.23 -17.50 -8.01
N VAL A 29 -15.58 -18.08 -7.00
CA VAL A 29 -15.15 -19.49 -7.04
C VAL A 29 -16.36 -20.44 -7.09
N ASP A 30 -17.38 -20.19 -6.28
CA ASP A 30 -18.59 -21.03 -6.25
C ASP A 30 -19.37 -20.95 -7.57
N GLU A 31 -19.49 -19.76 -8.17
CA GLU A 31 -20.13 -19.57 -9.47
C GLU A 31 -19.37 -20.29 -10.60
N ALA A 32 -18.03 -20.17 -10.63
CA ALA A 32 -17.21 -20.88 -11.61
C ALA A 32 -17.39 -22.40 -11.49
N ARG A 33 -17.42 -22.93 -10.26
CA ARG A 33 -17.67 -24.35 -9.99
C ARG A 33 -19.06 -24.78 -10.47
N LYS A 34 -20.10 -24.03 -10.16
CA LYS A 34 -21.49 -24.32 -10.57
C LYS A 34 -21.65 -24.28 -12.09
N SER A 35 -20.98 -23.34 -12.75
CA SER A 35 -21.03 -23.17 -14.21
C SER A 35 -20.03 -24.06 -14.98
N LYS A 36 -19.25 -24.89 -14.28
CA LYS A 36 -18.20 -25.75 -14.86
C LYS A 36 -17.19 -24.97 -15.70
N LYS A 37 -16.90 -23.73 -15.31
CA LYS A 37 -15.87 -22.89 -15.94
C LYS A 37 -14.53 -23.12 -15.28
N GLU A 38 -13.48 -23.19 -16.09
CA GLU A 38 -12.11 -23.17 -15.58
C GLU A 38 -11.81 -21.79 -14.98
N LEU A 39 -11.14 -21.79 -13.84
CA LEU A 39 -10.77 -20.59 -13.09
C LEU A 39 -9.29 -20.64 -12.73
N LEU A 40 -8.59 -19.51 -12.91
CA LEU A 40 -7.25 -19.29 -12.37
C LEU A 40 -7.34 -18.19 -11.30
N LEU A 41 -6.90 -18.49 -10.08
CA LEU A 41 -6.73 -17.47 -9.05
C LEU A 41 -5.26 -17.08 -8.95
N PHE A 42 -4.98 -15.80 -9.20
CA PHE A 42 -3.64 -15.25 -9.06
C PHE A 42 -3.56 -14.43 -7.76
N LYS A 43 -2.77 -14.92 -6.80
CA LYS A 43 -2.50 -14.25 -5.53
C LYS A 43 -1.08 -13.71 -5.54
N VAL A 44 -0.95 -12.41 -5.31
CA VAL A 44 0.33 -11.71 -5.14
C VAL A 44 0.35 -11.04 -3.79
N ASP A 45 1.53 -10.99 -3.18
CA ASP A 45 1.80 -10.24 -1.97
C ASP A 45 3.13 -9.49 -2.10
N PHE A 46 3.28 -8.40 -1.36
CA PHE A 46 4.49 -7.58 -1.38
C PHE A 46 5.33 -7.87 -0.13
N GLU A 47 6.59 -8.28 -0.35
CA GLU A 47 7.55 -8.36 0.75
C GLU A 47 7.85 -6.96 1.29
N LYS A 48 7.64 -6.77 2.60
CA LYS A 48 7.90 -5.50 3.31
C LYS A 48 7.28 -4.30 2.57
N ALA A 49 5.96 -4.40 2.32
CA ALA A 49 5.23 -3.45 1.47
C ALA A 49 5.44 -1.98 1.85
N TYR A 50 5.60 -1.67 3.14
CA TYR A 50 5.86 -0.31 3.60
C TYR A 50 7.33 0.07 3.53
N ASP A 51 8.28 -0.82 3.84
CA ASP A 51 9.72 -0.52 3.83
C ASP A 51 10.27 -0.36 2.40
N SER A 52 9.62 -1.00 1.42
CA SER A 52 10.08 -1.08 0.04
C SER A 52 9.55 0.04 -0.88
N VAL A 53 8.76 0.99 -0.35
CA VAL A 53 8.16 2.06 -1.17
C VAL A 53 9.23 3.03 -1.68
N ASP A 54 9.40 3.10 -3.00
CA ASP A 54 10.23 4.12 -3.64
C ASP A 54 9.52 5.49 -3.63
N TRP A 55 10.16 6.50 -3.03
CA TRP A 55 9.59 7.84 -2.86
C TRP A 55 9.43 8.58 -4.19
N GLY A 56 10.32 8.35 -5.15
CA GLY A 56 10.23 8.96 -6.49
C GLY A 56 9.01 8.43 -7.25
N TYR A 57 8.81 7.12 -7.22
CA TYR A 57 7.65 6.46 -7.82
C TYR A 57 6.35 6.87 -7.15
N LEU A 58 6.33 7.01 -5.81
CA LEU A 58 5.16 7.51 -5.10
C LEU A 58 4.76 8.91 -5.59
N ASP A 59 5.71 9.84 -5.76
CA ASP A 59 5.42 11.17 -6.29
C ASP A 59 4.87 11.10 -7.72
N VAL A 60 5.43 10.23 -8.58
CA VAL A 60 4.91 10.00 -9.94
C VAL A 60 3.45 9.52 -9.91
N VAL A 61 3.11 8.56 -9.04
CA VAL A 61 1.73 8.08 -8.88
C VAL A 61 0.81 9.21 -8.42
N MET A 62 1.24 10.01 -7.44
CA MET A 62 0.46 11.14 -6.96
C MET A 62 0.22 12.21 -8.03
N VAL A 63 1.21 12.47 -8.90
CA VAL A 63 1.05 13.34 -10.08
C VAL A 63 -0.01 12.78 -11.01
N ARG A 64 0.06 11.48 -11.34
CA ARG A 64 -0.90 10.81 -12.23
C ARG A 64 -2.32 10.82 -11.67
N MET A 65 -2.46 10.72 -10.35
CA MET A 65 -3.73 10.82 -9.64
C MET A 65 -4.20 12.27 -9.41
N SER A 66 -3.48 13.27 -9.96
CA SER A 66 -3.82 14.68 -9.87
C SER A 66 -3.85 15.25 -8.45
N PHE A 67 -2.96 14.77 -7.56
CA PHE A 67 -2.80 15.37 -6.23
C PHE A 67 -2.18 16.78 -6.34
N PRO A 68 -2.69 17.76 -5.59
CA PRO A 68 -2.14 19.12 -5.59
C PRO A 68 -0.66 19.16 -5.21
N THR A 69 0.11 20.03 -5.85
CA THR A 69 1.55 20.18 -5.60
C THR A 69 1.88 20.46 -4.14
N LEU A 70 1.06 21.25 -3.43
CA LEU A 70 1.26 21.51 -2.00
C LEU A 70 1.14 20.23 -1.16
N TRP A 71 0.16 19.37 -1.48
CA TRP A 71 -0.06 18.12 -0.78
C TRP A 71 1.10 17.14 -0.99
N ARG A 72 1.59 17.04 -2.23
CA ARG A 72 2.78 16.22 -2.55
C ARG A 72 4.02 16.68 -1.81
N LYS A 73 4.23 18.00 -1.70
CA LYS A 73 5.34 18.57 -0.90
C LYS A 73 5.25 18.15 0.56
N TRP A 74 4.06 18.24 1.18
CA TRP A 74 3.88 17.80 2.57
C TRP A 74 4.19 16.31 2.77
N ILE A 75 3.71 15.43 1.90
CA ILE A 75 4.06 14.00 1.99
C ILE A 75 5.58 13.80 1.86
N LYS A 76 6.20 14.47 0.88
CA LYS A 76 7.65 14.35 0.67
C LYS A 76 8.44 14.75 1.92
N GLU A 77 8.09 15.87 2.55
CA GLU A 77 8.72 16.29 3.81
C GLU A 77 8.51 15.23 4.91
N CYS A 78 7.30 14.69 5.07
CA CYS A 78 7.04 13.64 6.05
C CYS A 78 7.88 12.37 5.86
N MET A 79 8.28 12.05 4.63
CA MET A 79 9.09 10.86 4.33
C MET A 79 10.59 11.14 4.40
N CYS A 80 11.06 12.21 3.76
CA CYS A 80 12.49 12.47 3.57
C CYS A 80 13.22 12.97 4.84
N THR A 81 12.50 13.42 5.87
CA THR A 81 13.11 13.83 7.14
C THR A 81 13.27 12.67 8.12
N ALA A 82 12.90 11.45 7.75
CA ALA A 82 12.98 10.30 8.64
C ALA A 82 14.42 9.78 8.75
N THR A 83 14.88 9.60 9.99
CA THR A 83 16.13 8.91 10.34
C THR A 83 15.84 7.63 11.11
N ALA A 84 16.80 6.71 11.13
CA ALA A 84 16.75 5.48 11.92
C ALA A 84 18.11 5.19 12.54
N SER A 85 18.10 4.39 13.61
CA SER A 85 19.29 3.79 14.23
C SER A 85 19.09 2.29 14.38
N VAL A 86 20.18 1.53 14.36
CA VAL A 86 20.15 0.11 14.69
C VAL A 86 20.38 -0.05 16.19
N LEU A 87 19.57 -0.86 16.87
CA LEU A 87 19.83 -1.22 18.25
C LEU A 87 20.80 -2.42 18.29
N VAL A 88 21.99 -2.22 18.85
CA VAL A 88 22.98 -3.27 19.10
C VAL A 88 23.03 -3.52 20.60
N ASN A 89 22.59 -4.71 21.03
CA ASN A 89 22.46 -5.07 22.45
C ASN A 89 21.63 -4.06 23.25
N GLY A 90 20.57 -3.51 22.64
CA GLY A 90 19.68 -2.52 23.26
C GLY A 90 20.21 -1.09 23.28
N SER A 91 21.43 -0.85 22.79
CA SER A 91 21.99 0.51 22.65
C SER A 91 21.89 0.99 21.20
N PRO A 92 21.43 2.23 20.94
CA PRO A 92 21.33 2.76 19.59
C PRO A 92 22.71 3.08 18.99
N THR A 93 22.88 2.76 17.70
CA THR A 93 23.96 3.29 16.88
C THR A 93 23.67 4.74 16.47
N ASP A 94 24.65 5.35 15.79
CA ASP A 94 24.44 6.61 15.09
C ASP A 94 23.23 6.55 14.15
N GLU A 95 22.53 7.67 14.05
CA GLU A 95 21.40 7.81 13.14
C GLU A 95 21.87 7.90 11.68
N PHE A 96 21.07 7.33 10.79
CA PHE A 96 21.23 7.46 9.35
C PHE A 96 19.90 7.84 8.70
N PRO A 97 19.91 8.59 7.58
CA PRO A 97 18.70 8.94 6.86
C PRO A 97 18.10 7.70 6.17
N LEU A 98 16.77 7.65 6.10
CA LEU A 98 16.07 6.71 5.26
C LEU A 98 16.05 7.22 3.80
N GLU A 99 16.07 6.30 2.84
CA GLU A 99 16.03 6.63 1.40
C GLU A 99 14.77 6.09 0.70
N ARG A 100 14.04 5.20 1.37
CA ARG A 100 12.80 4.57 0.90
C ARG A 100 11.97 4.11 2.09
N GLY A 101 10.74 3.74 1.78
CA GLY A 101 9.81 3.15 2.72
C GLY A 101 8.96 4.18 3.45
N LEU A 102 7.98 3.70 4.20
CA LEU A 102 7.04 4.50 4.98
C LEU A 102 7.15 4.10 6.44
N ARG A 103 7.09 5.10 7.32
CA ARG A 103 7.07 4.86 8.76
C ARG A 103 5.77 4.14 9.16
N GLN A 104 5.89 3.01 9.82
CA GLN A 104 4.76 2.23 10.38
C GLN A 104 4.45 2.64 11.82
#